data_AF-A0A6L2Q7P2-F1
#
_entry.id   AF-A0A6L2Q7P2-F1
#
_cell.length_a   1.000
_cell.length_b   1.000
_cell.length_c   1.000
_cell.angle_alpha   90.00
_cell.angle_beta   90.00
_cell.angle_gamma   90.00
#
_symmetry.space_group_name_H-M   'P 1'
#
loop_
_entity.id
_entity.type
_entity.pdbx_description
1 polymer ?
#
loop_
_entity_poly.entity_id
_entity_poly.type
_entity_poly.pdbx_seq_one_letter_code
_entity_poly.pdbx_strand_id
1 'polypeptide(L)'
;MRSYALKHHSRMRLRLSVRLVDICVYLIYITTLYWIVLGTRDDLAFYSTKSVEDIIVNSNIFREITSGEQFISYMSEVLIPALHQKKLYNHDAIKEAGVTAVYDTRLLGVVRLRQLRVKNGSCSVALKMSELHSRCGTEFSLSNEDTKNYSISWSPFDENLFRVTRGSVAWLYRTAWDSGTLP
;
A
#
# COMPACT_ATOMS: atom_id res chain seq x y z
N MET A 1 -15.22 -62.55 -39.86
CA MET A 1 -14.16 -62.05 -38.93
C MET A 1 -13.43 -60.80 -39.45
N ARG A 2 -13.02 -60.70 -40.74
CA ARG A 2 -12.33 -59.52 -41.30
C ARG A 2 -13.04 -58.16 -41.13
N SER A 3 -14.36 -58.10 -41.28
CA SER A 3 -15.14 -56.86 -41.12
C SER A 3 -15.14 -56.33 -39.67
N TYR A 4 -15.11 -57.22 -38.68
CA TYR A 4 -15.03 -56.86 -37.26
C TYR A 4 -13.65 -56.29 -36.89
N ALA A 5 -12.57 -56.84 -37.45
CA ALA A 5 -11.20 -56.33 -37.24
C ALA A 5 -11.00 -54.94 -37.86
N LEU A 6 -11.53 -54.69 -39.07
CA LEU A 6 -11.49 -53.38 -39.71
C LEU A 6 -12.29 -52.32 -38.94
N LYS A 7 -13.47 -52.70 -38.42
CA LYS A 7 -14.30 -51.83 -37.56
C LYS A 7 -13.65 -51.54 -36.20
N HIS A 8 -12.84 -52.48 -35.68
CA HIS A 8 -12.07 -52.30 -34.46
C HIS A 8 -10.88 -51.33 -34.69
N HIS A 9 -10.13 -51.49 -35.78
CA HIS A 9 -9.03 -50.60 -36.14
C HIS A 9 -9.49 -49.16 -36.41
N SER A 10 -10.63 -48.96 -37.09
CA SER A 10 -11.16 -47.61 -37.33
C SER A 10 -11.62 -46.92 -36.03
N ARG A 11 -12.26 -47.66 -35.12
CA ARG A 11 -12.63 -47.16 -33.78
C ARG A 11 -11.42 -46.80 -32.92
N MET A 12 -10.32 -47.56 -33.02
CA MET A 12 -9.07 -47.26 -32.31
C MET A 12 -8.43 -45.96 -32.82
N ARG A 13 -8.38 -45.75 -34.15
CA ARG A 13 -7.86 -44.52 -34.76
C ARG A 13 -8.68 -43.28 -34.38
N LEU A 14 -10.01 -43.40 -34.33
CA LEU A 14 -10.89 -42.32 -33.88
C LEU A 14 -10.68 -41.96 -32.40
N ARG A 15 -10.46 -42.96 -31.53
CA ARG A 15 -10.15 -42.72 -30.10
C ARG A 15 -8.78 -42.06 -29.92
N LEU A 16 -7.80 -42.42 -30.74
CA LEU A 16 -6.47 -41.80 -30.76
C LEU A 16 -6.55 -40.33 -31.21
N SER A 17 -7.29 -40.02 -32.27
CA SER A 17 -7.43 -38.64 -32.75
C SER A 17 -8.16 -37.74 -31.74
N VAL A 18 -9.21 -38.23 -31.09
CA VAL A 18 -9.92 -37.46 -30.04
C VAL A 18 -8.98 -37.14 -28.88
N ARG A 19 -8.22 -38.14 -28.39
CA ARG A 19 -7.23 -37.93 -27.32
C ARG A 19 -6.11 -36.96 -27.71
N LEU A 20 -5.65 -37.00 -28.97
CA LEU A 20 -4.64 -36.07 -29.47
C LEU A 20 -5.17 -34.63 -29.54
N VAL A 21 -6.44 -34.45 -29.95
CA VAL A 21 -7.08 -33.12 -29.95
C VAL A 21 -7.19 -32.58 -28.54
N ASP A 22 -7.62 -33.38 -27.57
CA ASP A 22 -7.69 -32.96 -26.17
C ASP A 22 -6.31 -32.49 -25.66
N ILE A 23 -5.25 -33.27 -25.91
CA ILE A 23 -3.87 -32.89 -25.54
C ILE A 23 -3.45 -31.59 -26.24
N CYS A 24 -3.74 -31.42 -27.53
CA CYS A 24 -3.42 -30.20 -28.26
C CYS A 24 -4.12 -28.97 -27.66
N VAL A 25 -5.39 -29.10 -27.27
CA VAL A 25 -6.14 -28.02 -26.61
C VAL A 25 -5.49 -27.65 -25.28
N TYR A 26 -5.06 -28.63 -24.48
CA TYR A 26 -4.33 -28.37 -23.23
C TYR A 26 -2.97 -27.71 -23.47
N LEU A 27 -2.23 -28.10 -24.51
CA LEU A 27 -0.96 -27.46 -24.85
C LEU A 27 -1.14 -26.02 -25.31
N ILE A 28 -2.16 -25.75 -26.14
CA ILE A 28 -2.52 -24.39 -26.54
C ILE A 28 -2.90 -23.57 -25.30
N TYR A 29 -3.68 -24.13 -24.39
CA TYR A 29 -4.06 -23.46 -23.14
C TYR A 29 -2.85 -23.14 -22.25
N ILE A 30 -1.93 -24.09 -22.05
CA ILE A 30 -0.74 -23.87 -21.22
C ILE A 30 0.16 -22.82 -21.87
N THR A 31 0.35 -22.86 -23.19
CA THR A 31 1.18 -21.88 -23.89
C THR A 31 0.56 -20.50 -23.86
N THR A 32 -0.75 -20.34 -24.05
CA THR A 32 -1.41 -19.02 -23.93
C THR A 32 -1.30 -18.48 -22.51
N LEU A 33 -1.49 -19.31 -21.48
CA LEU A 33 -1.25 -18.90 -20.10
C LEU A 33 0.21 -18.48 -19.88
N TYR A 34 1.17 -19.23 -20.41
CA TYR A 34 2.59 -18.90 -20.31
C TYR A 34 2.91 -17.53 -20.95
N TRP A 35 2.36 -17.26 -22.15
CA TRP A 35 2.49 -15.98 -22.82
C TRP A 35 1.88 -14.83 -22.01
N ILE A 36 0.71 -15.03 -21.40
CA ILE A 36 0.09 -14.01 -20.53
C ILE A 36 0.95 -13.74 -19.29
N VAL A 37 1.47 -14.79 -18.64
CA VAL A 37 2.29 -14.66 -17.43
C VAL A 37 3.64 -13.99 -17.73
N LEU A 38 4.28 -14.33 -18.86
CA LEU A 38 5.53 -13.68 -19.23
C LEU A 38 5.32 -12.27 -19.77
N GLY A 39 4.29 -12.03 -20.59
CA GLY A 39 4.01 -10.71 -21.16
C GLY A 39 3.62 -9.66 -20.12
N THR A 40 3.20 -10.08 -18.92
CA THR A 40 2.90 -9.19 -17.79
C THR A 40 4.12 -8.88 -16.92
N ARG A 41 5.26 -9.53 -17.14
CA ARG A 41 6.50 -9.28 -16.39
C ARG A 41 7.41 -8.33 -17.16
N ASP A 42 7.87 -7.31 -16.46
CA ASP A 42 8.90 -6.38 -16.92
C ASP A 42 10.23 -6.73 -16.26
N ASP A 43 11.30 -6.87 -17.05
CA ASP A 43 12.66 -7.18 -16.58
C ASP A 43 13.23 -6.06 -15.69
N LEU A 44 12.75 -4.82 -15.84
CA LEU A 44 13.19 -3.65 -15.05
C LEU A 44 12.39 -3.43 -13.77
N ALA A 45 11.32 -4.19 -13.53
CA ALA A 45 10.46 -4.02 -12.36
C ALA A 45 11.24 -4.14 -11.04
N PHE A 46 12.22 -5.04 -10.98
CA PHE A 46 13.09 -5.21 -9.82
C PHE A 46 13.91 -3.94 -9.52
N TYR A 47 14.56 -3.38 -10.55
CA TYR A 47 15.41 -2.20 -10.40
C TYR A 47 14.58 -0.94 -10.07
N SER A 48 13.40 -0.81 -10.66
CA SER A 48 12.47 0.29 -10.36
C SER A 48 12.02 0.26 -8.89
N THR A 49 11.62 -0.92 -8.40
CA THR A 49 11.23 -1.10 -6.99
C THR A 49 12.40 -0.82 -6.05
N LYS A 50 13.58 -1.35 -6.38
CA LYS A 50 14.79 -1.16 -5.59
C LYS A 50 15.23 0.30 -5.52
N SER A 51 15.15 1.05 -6.62
CA SER A 51 15.49 2.47 -6.65
C SER A 51 14.63 3.30 -5.69
N VAL A 52 13.32 3.01 -5.64
CA VAL A 52 12.39 3.67 -4.71
C VAL A 52 12.66 3.25 -3.26
N GLU A 53 12.89 1.95 -3.03
CA GLU A 53 13.22 1.42 -1.70
C GLU A 53 14.53 2.02 -1.16
N ASP A 54 15.54 2.18 -2.01
CA ASP A 54 16.84 2.69 -1.62
C ASP A 54 16.76 4.14 -1.09
N ILE A 55 15.90 4.97 -1.70
CA ILE A 55 15.71 6.37 -1.31
C ILE A 55 14.86 6.48 -0.03
N ILE A 56 13.78 5.71 0.07
CA ILE A 56 12.82 5.85 1.18
C ILE A 56 13.28 5.05 2.40
N VAL A 57 13.52 3.75 2.22
CA VAL A 57 13.69 2.77 3.31
C VAL A 57 15.16 2.53 3.65
N ASN A 58 16.06 2.47 2.65
CA ASN A 58 17.48 2.22 2.90
C ASN A 58 18.27 3.49 3.19
N SER A 59 17.60 4.63 3.32
CA SER A 59 18.18 5.74 4.08
C SER A 59 18.45 5.24 5.51
N ASN A 60 19.71 5.33 5.98
CA ASN A 60 20.07 4.90 7.35
C ASN A 60 19.13 5.53 8.41
N ILE A 61 18.63 6.73 8.10
CA ILE A 61 17.69 7.51 8.90
C ILE A 61 16.41 6.73 9.19
N PHE A 62 15.79 6.06 8.21
CA PHE A 62 14.52 5.36 8.43
C PHE A 62 14.65 4.17 9.39
N ARG A 63 15.75 3.42 9.27
CA ARG A 63 15.99 2.22 10.10
C ARG A 63 16.36 2.54 11.54
N GLU A 64 16.86 3.75 11.80
CA GLU A 64 17.29 4.22 13.11
C GLU A 64 16.19 4.95 13.90
N ILE A 65 14.97 5.08 13.34
CA ILE A 65 13.86 5.77 14.00
C ILE A 65 13.41 4.99 15.24
N THR A 66 13.59 5.60 16.39
CA THR A 66 13.16 5.08 17.70
C THR A 66 12.21 6.02 18.44
N SER A 67 12.20 7.31 18.08
CA SER A 67 11.37 8.33 18.71
C SER A 67 10.43 9.03 17.72
N GLY A 68 9.35 9.63 18.26
CA GLY A 68 8.43 10.43 17.46
C GLY A 68 9.09 11.66 16.82
N GLU A 69 10.06 12.28 17.50
CA GLU A 69 10.81 13.42 16.95
C GLU A 69 11.65 13.00 15.75
N GLN A 70 12.37 11.86 15.85
CA GLN A 70 13.13 11.30 14.74
C GLN A 70 12.22 10.95 13.56
N PHE A 71 11.01 10.45 13.82
CA PHE A 71 10.02 10.20 12.77
C PHE A 71 9.62 11.50 12.04
N ILE A 72 9.35 12.58 12.77
CA ILE A 72 9.03 13.88 12.16
C ILE A 72 10.22 14.42 11.36
N SER A 73 11.45 14.30 11.87
CA SER A 73 12.67 14.67 11.12
C SER A 73 12.78 13.90 9.82
N TYR A 74 12.67 12.56 9.86
CA TYR A 74 12.67 11.70 8.68
C TYR A 74 11.62 12.12 7.64
N MET A 75 10.39 12.39 8.09
CA MET A 75 9.31 12.84 7.22
C MET A 75 9.68 14.14 6.47
N SER A 76 10.26 15.10 7.17
CA SER A 76 10.60 16.41 6.61
C SER A 76 11.86 16.42 5.75
N GLU A 77 12.88 15.64 6.13
CA GLU A 77 14.21 15.68 5.54
C GLU A 77 14.40 14.63 4.43
N VAL A 78 13.74 13.48 4.52
CA VAL A 78 13.91 12.36 3.59
C VAL A 78 12.65 12.17 2.76
N LEU A 79 11.52 11.88 3.39
CA LEU A 79 10.33 11.41 2.67
C LEU A 79 9.71 12.49 1.78
N ILE A 80 9.49 13.70 2.30
CA ILE A 80 8.88 14.79 1.52
C ILE A 80 9.75 15.17 0.32
N PRO A 81 11.08 15.38 0.46
CA PRO A 81 11.95 15.64 -0.68
C PRO A 81 12.00 14.48 -1.68
N ALA A 82 11.98 13.22 -1.21
CA ALA A 82 11.96 12.05 -2.09
C ALA A 82 10.71 11.98 -2.98
N LEU A 83 9.54 12.37 -2.45
CA LEU A 83 8.26 12.34 -3.16
C LEU A 83 7.99 13.58 -4.01
N HIS A 84 8.48 14.75 -3.56
CA HIS A 84 8.22 16.05 -4.16
C HIS A 84 9.53 16.78 -4.45
N GLN A 85 10.20 16.38 -5.53
CA GLN A 85 11.42 17.01 -5.97
C GLN A 85 11.12 18.40 -6.55
N LYS A 86 11.86 19.42 -6.11
CA LYS A 86 11.68 20.82 -6.56
C LYS A 86 12.67 21.24 -7.65
N LYS A 87 13.83 20.60 -7.70
CA LYS A 87 14.94 20.95 -8.59
C LYS A 87 15.51 19.71 -9.26
N LEU A 88 15.93 19.86 -10.52
CA LEU A 88 16.69 18.85 -11.24
C LEU A 88 18.11 18.74 -10.68
N TYR A 89 18.85 17.73 -11.14
CA TYR A 89 20.25 17.50 -10.78
C TYR A 89 21.16 18.69 -11.12
N ASN A 90 20.80 19.46 -12.14
CA ASN A 90 21.49 20.67 -12.60
C ASN A 90 20.99 21.96 -11.93
N HIS A 91 20.22 21.85 -10.84
CA HIS A 91 19.59 22.94 -10.10
C HIS A 91 18.48 23.73 -10.82
N ASP A 92 18.09 23.29 -12.02
CA ASP A 92 16.96 23.89 -12.72
C ASP A 92 15.63 23.59 -12.01
N ALA A 93 14.70 24.54 -12.09
CA ALA A 93 13.36 24.35 -11.53
C ALA A 93 12.58 23.32 -12.35
N ILE A 94 11.97 22.36 -11.67
CA ILE A 94 11.08 21.39 -12.30
C ILE A 94 9.75 22.09 -12.62
N LYS A 95 9.36 22.09 -13.90
CA LYS A 95 8.11 22.70 -14.38
C LYS A 95 6.88 21.81 -14.18
N GLU A 96 7.08 20.50 -14.12
CA GLU A 96 6.02 19.51 -13.99
C GLU A 96 5.82 19.09 -12.52
N ALA A 97 4.57 18.96 -12.08
CA ALA A 97 4.27 18.52 -10.73
C ALA A 97 4.46 16.99 -10.57
N GLY A 98 4.86 16.57 -9.37
CA GLY A 98 4.89 15.15 -9.00
C GLY A 98 6.14 14.38 -9.44
N VAL A 99 7.22 15.07 -9.82
CA VAL A 99 8.52 14.41 -10.08
C VAL A 99 9.12 13.96 -8.74
N THR A 100 9.54 12.70 -8.68
CA THR A 100 10.21 12.13 -7.49
C THR A 100 11.72 12.36 -7.55
N ALA A 101 12.43 12.02 -6.48
CA ALA A 101 13.89 12.08 -6.44
C ALA A 101 14.60 11.10 -7.41
N VAL A 102 13.89 10.12 -7.97
CA VAL A 102 14.43 9.22 -9.02
C VAL A 102 14.43 9.89 -10.40
N TYR A 103 13.73 11.03 -10.56
CA TYR A 103 13.48 11.78 -11.80
C TYR A 103 12.69 11.02 -12.89
N ASP A 104 12.86 9.71 -13.00
CA ASP A 104 12.20 8.83 -13.99
C ASP A 104 10.85 8.30 -13.51
N THR A 105 10.41 8.63 -12.29
CA THR A 105 9.11 8.23 -11.76
C THR A 105 8.26 9.44 -11.40
N ARG A 106 6.94 9.29 -11.60
CA ARG A 106 5.94 10.32 -11.31
C ARG A 106 5.01 9.85 -10.20
N LEU A 107 4.77 10.73 -9.24
CA LEU A 107 3.79 10.52 -8.19
C LEU A 107 2.38 10.67 -8.77
N LEU A 108 1.55 9.65 -8.55
CA LEU A 108 0.13 9.68 -8.92
C LEU A 108 -0.69 10.21 -7.73
N GLY A 109 -1.39 11.33 -7.94
CA GLY A 109 -2.25 11.93 -6.92
C GLY A 109 -1.46 12.61 -5.80
N VAL A 110 -1.86 12.35 -4.55
CA VAL A 110 -1.27 12.96 -3.35
C VAL A 110 -0.98 11.90 -2.30
N VAL A 111 0.11 12.08 -1.56
CA VAL A 111 0.47 11.21 -0.45
C VAL A 111 -0.44 11.49 0.74
N ARG A 112 -0.90 10.41 1.40
CA ARG A 112 -1.81 10.49 2.54
C ARG A 112 -1.19 9.83 3.76
N LEU A 113 -1.22 10.56 4.88
CA LEU A 113 -0.90 10.02 6.19
C LEU A 113 -2.19 9.64 6.91
N ARG A 114 -2.20 8.44 7.51
CA ARG A 114 -3.30 7.94 8.33
C ARG A 114 -2.76 7.61 9.71
N GLN A 115 -3.46 8.06 10.75
CA GLN A 115 -3.11 7.77 12.13
C GLN A 115 -4.23 6.98 12.81
N LEU A 116 -3.87 5.86 13.44
CA LEU A 116 -4.75 5.09 14.32
C LEU A 116 -4.46 5.46 15.77
N ARG A 117 -5.50 5.47 16.61
CA ARG A 117 -5.42 5.90 18.01
C ARG A 117 -6.25 5.00 18.89
N VAL A 118 -5.87 4.93 20.16
CA VAL A 118 -6.57 4.15 21.19
C VAL A 118 -7.27 5.09 22.15
N LYS A 119 -8.49 4.72 22.57
CA LYS A 119 -9.27 5.47 23.55
C LYS A 119 -8.49 5.63 24.84
N ASN A 120 -8.46 6.85 25.39
CA ASN A 120 -7.92 7.05 26.72
C ASN A 120 -8.75 6.29 27.76
N GLY A 121 -8.08 5.64 28.71
CA GLY A 121 -8.73 4.84 29.75
C GLY A 121 -9.14 3.44 29.28
N SER A 122 -8.56 2.93 28.19
CA SER A 122 -8.82 1.56 27.73
C SER A 122 -8.22 0.48 28.65
N CYS A 123 -7.47 0.88 29.68
CA CYS A 123 -6.82 0.01 30.65
C CYS A 123 -7.25 0.35 32.08
N SER A 124 -7.16 -0.63 32.99
CA SER A 124 -7.30 -0.41 34.42
C SER A 124 -5.96 0.04 35.03
N VAL A 125 -5.90 1.30 35.46
CA VAL A 125 -4.75 1.82 36.23
C VAL A 125 -4.90 1.41 37.69
N ALA A 126 -3.83 0.90 38.30
CA ALA A 126 -3.83 0.57 39.72
C ALA A 126 -4.06 1.83 40.58
N LEU A 127 -4.86 1.72 41.65
CA LEU A 127 -5.25 2.85 42.51
C LEU A 127 -4.07 3.66 43.06
N LYS A 128 -2.92 3.02 43.30
CA LYS A 128 -1.71 3.72 43.77
C LYS A 128 -1.02 4.54 42.68
N MET A 129 -1.25 4.24 41.41
CA MET A 129 -0.66 4.95 40.26
C MET A 129 -1.62 5.95 39.63
N SER A 130 -2.92 5.92 39.95
CA SER A 130 -3.90 6.82 39.35
C SER A 130 -3.67 8.30 39.70
N GLU A 131 -3.02 8.59 40.82
CA GLU A 131 -2.61 9.97 41.17
C GLU A 131 -1.48 10.50 40.29
N LEU A 132 -0.59 9.61 39.80
CA LEU A 132 0.56 10.00 38.98
C LEU A 132 0.22 10.01 37.49
N HIS A 133 -0.55 9.02 37.02
CA HIS A 133 -0.87 8.82 35.61
C HIS A 133 -2.37 8.56 35.42
N SER A 134 -3.09 9.59 34.99
CA SER A 134 -4.53 9.53 34.70
C SER A 134 -4.85 9.06 33.27
N ARG A 135 -3.85 8.99 32.39
CA ARG A 135 -4.00 8.53 31.01
C ARG A 135 -3.44 7.13 30.86
N CYS A 136 -4.20 6.27 30.20
CA CYS A 136 -3.74 4.93 29.86
C CYS A 136 -4.28 4.51 28.49
N GLY A 137 -3.41 3.86 27.71
CA GLY A 137 -3.77 3.20 26.47
C GLY A 137 -3.26 1.76 26.51
N THR A 138 -4.10 0.84 26.07
CA THR A 138 -3.71 -0.55 25.81
C THR A 138 -3.24 -0.70 24.36
N GLU A 139 -2.80 -1.90 24.00
CA GLU A 139 -2.52 -2.24 22.61
C GLU A 139 -3.72 -1.96 21.70
N PHE A 140 -3.45 -1.62 20.45
CA PHE A 140 -4.50 -1.29 19.50
C PHE A 140 -5.37 -2.52 19.19
N SER A 141 -6.69 -2.31 19.21
CA SER A 141 -7.70 -3.24 18.78
C SER A 141 -8.90 -2.48 18.18
N LEU A 142 -9.68 -3.12 17.33
CA LEU A 142 -10.85 -2.47 16.72
C LEU A 142 -11.91 -2.06 17.77
N SER A 143 -11.95 -2.70 18.94
CA SER A 143 -12.90 -2.36 20.01
C SER A 143 -12.49 -1.11 20.82
N ASN A 144 -11.18 -0.88 20.97
CA ASN A 144 -10.64 0.26 21.71
C ASN A 144 -10.14 1.41 20.81
N GLU A 145 -10.41 1.36 19.49
CA GLU A 145 -10.08 2.43 18.55
C GLU A 145 -10.78 3.75 18.90
N ASP A 146 -10.02 4.84 18.95
CA ASP A 146 -10.56 6.18 19.18
C ASP A 146 -11.06 6.84 17.89
N THR A 147 -12.38 6.92 17.78
CA THR A 147 -13.11 7.47 16.63
C THR A 147 -13.48 8.94 16.78
N LYS A 148 -13.03 9.62 17.83
CA LYS A 148 -13.37 11.03 18.06
C LYS A 148 -12.60 11.97 17.12
N ASN A 149 -13.22 13.10 16.80
CA ASN A 149 -12.55 14.21 16.13
C ASN A 149 -11.77 15.04 17.14
N TYR A 150 -10.65 15.61 16.70
CA TYR A 150 -9.79 16.44 17.53
C TYR A 150 -9.31 17.65 16.75
N SER A 151 -9.10 18.75 17.47
CA SER A 151 -8.42 19.93 16.95
C SER A 151 -6.92 19.86 17.25
N ILE A 152 -6.20 20.94 16.93
CA ILE A 152 -4.76 21.04 17.18
C ILE A 152 -4.41 20.68 18.62
N SER A 153 -3.27 20.01 18.81
CA SER A 153 -2.80 19.55 20.12
C SER A 153 -3.75 18.60 20.86
N TRP A 154 -4.52 17.78 20.12
CA TRP A 154 -5.47 16.82 20.69
C TRP A 154 -6.56 17.46 21.57
N SER A 155 -6.89 18.73 21.29
CA SER A 155 -7.98 19.42 21.98
C SER A 155 -9.34 18.89 21.49
N PRO A 156 -10.39 19.00 22.34
CA PRO A 156 -11.75 18.69 21.91
C PRO A 156 -12.10 19.41 20.62
N PHE A 157 -12.76 18.70 19.70
CA PHE A 157 -13.14 19.27 18.42
C PHE A 157 -14.16 20.40 18.59
N ASP A 158 -13.87 21.54 17.97
CA ASP A 158 -14.76 22.70 17.92
C ASP A 158 -15.24 22.91 16.46
N GLU A 159 -16.52 22.62 16.23
CA GLU A 159 -17.15 22.77 14.92
C GLU A 159 -17.14 24.22 14.42
N ASN A 160 -17.28 25.20 15.32
CA ASN A 160 -17.35 26.59 14.94
C ASN A 160 -15.98 27.07 14.46
N LEU A 161 -14.92 26.73 15.19
CA LEU A 161 -13.55 27.02 14.79
C LEU A 161 -13.20 26.35 13.46
N PHE A 162 -13.62 25.10 13.24
CA PHE A 162 -13.39 24.38 12.00
C PHE A 162 -14.05 25.06 10.78
N ARG A 163 -15.29 25.54 10.93
CA ARG A 163 -16.01 26.25 9.85
C ARG A 163 -15.36 27.59 9.52
N VAL A 164 -14.97 28.37 10.54
CA VAL A 164 -14.36 29.69 10.37
C VAL A 164 -12.99 29.60 9.71
N THR A 165 -12.19 28.60 10.09
CA THR A 165 -10.83 28.42 9.56
C THR A 165 -10.77 27.69 8.21
N ARG A 166 -11.92 27.23 7.67
CA ARG A 166 -11.97 26.21 6.61
C ARG A 166 -10.98 25.08 6.93
N GLY A 167 -11.08 24.55 8.14
CA GLY A 167 -10.18 23.53 8.64
C GLY A 167 -10.02 22.39 7.66
N SER A 168 -8.79 21.87 7.51
CA SER A 168 -8.58 20.75 6.62
C SER A 168 -9.32 19.52 7.16
N VAL A 169 -10.09 18.87 6.30
CA VAL A 169 -10.73 17.57 6.58
C VAL A 169 -9.73 16.46 6.93
N ALA A 170 -8.43 16.74 6.82
CA ALA A 170 -7.34 15.83 7.18
C ALA A 170 -7.32 15.47 8.68
N TRP A 171 -7.83 16.34 9.55
CA TRP A 171 -7.84 16.12 11.00
C TRP A 171 -9.10 15.40 11.51
N LEU A 172 -10.08 15.17 10.63
CA LEU A 172 -11.29 14.44 10.97
C LEU A 172 -11.04 12.94 10.94
N TYR A 173 -11.58 12.23 11.91
CA TYR A 173 -11.56 10.78 11.91
C TYR A 173 -12.32 10.24 10.69
N ARG A 174 -11.72 9.27 10.01
CA ARG A 174 -12.32 8.56 8.87
C ARG A 174 -12.01 7.09 8.97
N THR A 175 -13.01 6.26 8.66
CA THR A 175 -12.77 4.81 8.58
C THR A 175 -11.87 4.49 7.38
N ALA A 176 -11.30 3.29 7.36
CA ALA A 176 -10.49 2.84 6.23
C ALA A 176 -11.26 2.87 4.90
N TRP A 177 -12.56 2.54 4.97
CA TRP A 177 -13.51 2.58 3.85
C TRP A 177 -13.75 4.01 3.35
N ASP A 178 -14.01 4.95 4.25
CA ASP A 178 -14.24 6.37 3.87
C ASP A 178 -13.00 6.99 3.21
N SER A 179 -11.82 6.52 3.58
CA SER A 179 -10.56 6.95 2.96
C SER A 179 -10.18 6.16 1.70
N GLY A 180 -10.85 5.05 1.39
CA GLY A 180 -10.46 4.16 0.29
C GLY A 180 -9.06 3.57 0.45
N THR A 181 -8.59 3.38 1.69
CA THR A 181 -7.27 2.79 1.97
C THR A 181 -7.31 1.27 2.01
N LEU A 182 -8.48 0.69 2.28
CA LEU A 182 -8.73 -0.73 2.07
C LEU A 182 -9.58 -0.87 0.80
N PRO A 183 -9.25 -1.82 -0.10
CA PRO A 183 -10.04 -2.12 -1.28
C PRO A 183 -11.40 -2.74 -0.93
#